data_AF-A0AAC9WFR4-F1
#
_entry.id   AF-A0AAC9WFR4-F1
#
_cell.length_a   1.000
_cell.length_b   1.000
_cell.length_c   1.000
_cell.angle_alpha   90.00
_cell.angle_beta   90.00
_cell.angle_gamma   90.00
#
_symmetry.space_group_name_H-M   'P 1'
#
loop_
_entity.id
_entity.type
_entity.pdbx_description
1 polymer ?
#
loop_
_entity_poly.entity_id
_entity_poly.type
_entity_poly.pdbx_seq_one_letter_code
_entity_poly.pdbx_strand_id
1 'polypeptide(L)'
;MDFSRFKAIIIKNREYEMSVKEAIKDFHNQVIWDGDIPKIMREIGKKLNTLIIEIPMRDNDFGACYLGTGYSKYLLLNSNQPRNKMYFSFCHDIYHILKGTPDYINEKREVHFNQEYFENENESKANLFAANLLMPEVEFKKMYDMFNVDSERIECVVVKLMNYFNAPFVAVLVRIYELRILEDINVAKELLDFNAEKIEELFEELWLDKEILKASLKDEMGYLFETLKKEGNRLVKKELLSESSLEGILKNTWKLYLSIRVKQDE
;
A
#
# COMPACT_ATOMS: atom_id res chain seq x y z
N MET A 1 11.82 3.75 12.14
CA MET A 1 12.36 4.73 11.17
C MET A 1 13.22 5.71 11.94
N ASP A 2 14.48 5.96 11.55
CA ASP A 2 15.29 6.94 12.27
C ASP A 2 14.86 8.39 11.98
N PHE A 3 15.21 9.29 12.89
CA PHE A 3 14.82 10.69 12.83
C PHE A 3 15.50 11.50 11.72
N SER A 4 16.74 11.17 11.36
CA SER A 4 17.45 11.85 10.27
C SER A 4 16.74 11.61 8.94
N ARG A 5 16.30 10.37 8.74
CA ARG A 5 15.49 9.94 7.60
C ARG A 5 14.12 10.60 7.57
N PHE A 6 13.44 10.68 8.71
CA PHE A 6 12.16 11.39 8.81
C PHE A 6 12.25 12.82 8.26
N LYS A 7 13.27 13.56 8.71
CA LYS A 7 13.53 14.93 8.21
C LYS A 7 13.83 14.95 6.71
N ALA A 8 14.63 14.01 6.23
CA ALA A 8 14.98 13.93 4.82
C ALA A 8 13.74 13.70 3.94
N ILE A 9 12.80 12.83 4.38
CA ILE A 9 11.51 12.63 3.70
C ILE A 9 10.73 13.93 3.61
N ILE A 10 10.58 14.66 4.72
CA ILE A 10 9.82 15.93 4.73
C ILE A 10 10.42 16.96 3.78
N ILE A 11 11.76 17.05 3.71
CA ILE A 11 12.46 17.96 2.82
C ILE A 11 12.20 17.57 1.36
N LYS A 12 12.42 16.31 0.99
CA LYS A 12 12.19 15.82 -0.39
C LYS A 12 10.74 15.94 -0.82
N ASN A 13 9.79 15.72 0.09
CA ASN A 13 8.37 15.82 -0.24
C ASN A 13 7.99 17.21 -0.79
N ARG A 14 8.64 18.28 -0.28
CA ARG A 14 8.43 19.65 -0.79
C ARG A 14 8.89 19.83 -2.22
N GLU A 15 9.94 19.12 -2.64
CA GLU A 15 10.47 19.16 -4.01
C GLU A 15 9.52 18.46 -4.99
N TYR A 16 8.81 17.43 -4.53
CA TYR A 16 7.96 16.58 -5.37
C TYR A 16 6.47 16.94 -5.37
N GLU A 17 6.05 17.88 -4.51
CA GLU A 17 4.65 18.24 -4.28
C GLU A 17 3.88 18.52 -5.58
N MET A 18 4.45 19.34 -6.48
CA MET A 18 3.81 19.68 -7.75
C MET A 18 3.60 18.46 -8.65
N SER A 19 4.64 17.64 -8.81
CA SER A 19 4.57 16.43 -9.65
C SER A 19 3.59 15.38 -9.09
N VAL A 20 3.48 15.28 -7.77
CA VAL A 20 2.52 14.38 -7.13
C VAL A 20 1.09 14.91 -7.22
N LYS A 21 0.88 16.22 -7.08
CA LYS A 21 -0.45 16.84 -7.32
C LYS A 21 -0.96 16.57 -8.73
N GLU A 22 -0.08 16.63 -9.73
CA GLU A 22 -0.41 16.23 -11.10
C GLU A 22 -0.78 14.75 -11.20
N ALA A 23 0.01 13.86 -10.58
CA ALA A 23 -0.30 12.42 -10.55
C ALA A 23 -1.65 12.11 -9.87
N ILE A 24 -1.99 12.80 -8.77
CA ILE A 24 -3.28 12.67 -8.08
C ILE A 24 -4.42 13.12 -9.00
N LYS A 25 -4.23 14.22 -9.74
CA LYS A 25 -5.20 14.65 -10.75
C LYS A 25 -5.38 13.62 -11.86
N ASP A 26 -4.29 13.06 -12.38
CA ASP A 26 -4.33 12.00 -13.40
C ASP A 26 -5.09 10.76 -12.93
N PHE A 27 -4.93 10.40 -11.65
CA PHE A 27 -5.67 9.32 -11.01
C PHE A 27 -7.17 9.63 -10.95
N HIS A 28 -7.56 10.79 -10.43
CA HIS A 28 -8.98 11.16 -10.29
C HIS A 28 -9.70 11.38 -11.62
N ASN A 29 -8.98 11.66 -12.71
CA ASN A 29 -9.57 11.69 -14.06
C ASN A 29 -10.06 10.31 -14.54
N GLN A 30 -9.56 9.22 -13.94
CA GLN A 30 -9.85 7.84 -14.35
C GLN A 30 -10.66 7.08 -13.30
N VAL A 31 -10.49 7.45 -12.03
CA VAL A 31 -10.95 6.68 -10.87
C VAL A 31 -11.72 7.58 -9.90
N ILE A 32 -12.88 7.09 -9.47
CA ILE A 32 -13.62 7.66 -8.34
C ILE A 32 -13.04 7.05 -7.06
N TRP A 33 -12.67 7.91 -6.11
CA TRP A 33 -12.07 7.52 -4.83
C TRP A 33 -12.96 7.97 -3.67
N ASP A 34 -13.36 7.01 -2.84
CA ASP A 34 -14.13 7.26 -1.61
C ASP A 34 -13.37 6.84 -0.34
N GLY A 35 -12.14 6.34 -0.48
CA GLY A 35 -11.29 5.87 0.62
C GLY A 35 -11.59 4.46 1.12
N ASP A 36 -12.68 3.81 0.70
CA ASP A 36 -13.03 2.43 1.10
C ASP A 36 -12.33 1.40 0.20
N ILE A 37 -11.01 1.32 0.36
CA ILE A 37 -10.10 0.49 -0.45
C ILE A 37 -10.65 -0.93 -0.66
N PRO A 38 -11.09 -1.69 0.37
CA PRO A 38 -11.63 -3.04 0.19
C PRO A 38 -12.78 -3.13 -0.83
N LYS A 39 -13.65 -2.12 -0.90
CA LYS A 39 -14.79 -2.11 -1.82
C LYS A 39 -14.40 -1.67 -3.23
N ILE A 40 -13.47 -0.73 -3.35
CA ILE A 40 -13.17 -0.10 -4.65
C ILE A 40 -11.96 -0.71 -5.37
N MET A 41 -11.09 -1.45 -4.68
CA MET A 41 -9.81 -1.95 -5.22
C MET A 41 -9.96 -2.66 -6.58
N ARG A 42 -10.96 -3.53 -6.73
CA ARG A 42 -11.20 -4.25 -8.00
C ARG A 42 -11.62 -3.32 -9.14
N GLU A 43 -12.44 -2.33 -8.86
CA GLU A 43 -12.87 -1.34 -9.87
C GLU A 43 -11.72 -0.42 -10.26
N ILE A 44 -10.87 -0.02 -9.31
CA ILE A 44 -9.63 0.71 -9.59
C ILE A 44 -8.75 -0.10 -10.56
N GLY A 45 -8.54 -1.39 -10.28
CA GLY A 45 -7.78 -2.27 -11.17
C GLY A 45 -8.32 -2.28 -12.60
N LYS A 46 -9.64 -2.42 -12.77
CA LYS A 46 -10.27 -2.36 -14.10
C LYS A 46 -10.04 -1.02 -14.79
N LYS A 47 -10.21 0.10 -14.09
CA LYS A 47 -10.02 1.45 -14.64
C LYS A 47 -8.58 1.71 -15.07
N LEU A 48 -7.61 1.19 -14.33
CA LEU A 48 -6.19 1.33 -14.62
C LEU A 48 -5.63 0.21 -15.53
N ASN A 49 -6.49 -0.69 -16.02
CA ASN A 49 -6.13 -1.87 -16.82
C ASN A 49 -5.07 -2.76 -16.13
N THR A 50 -5.25 -3.00 -14.83
CA THR A 50 -4.35 -3.79 -13.97
C THR A 50 -5.14 -4.85 -13.20
N LEU A 51 -4.69 -6.11 -13.28
CA LEU A 51 -5.23 -7.19 -12.46
C LEU A 51 -4.62 -7.13 -11.06
N ILE A 52 -5.41 -6.69 -10.08
CA ILE A 52 -5.01 -6.65 -8.67
C ILE A 52 -5.37 -7.97 -7.99
N ILE A 53 -4.49 -8.54 -7.17
CA ILE A 53 -4.72 -9.83 -6.49
C ILE A 53 -4.14 -9.77 -5.08
N GLU A 54 -4.90 -10.23 -4.10
CA GLU A 54 -4.47 -10.41 -2.72
C GLU A 54 -4.12 -11.89 -2.43
N ILE A 55 -2.94 -12.12 -1.86
CA ILE A 55 -2.47 -13.45 -1.42
C ILE A 55 -1.79 -13.32 -0.06
N PRO A 56 -2.03 -14.21 0.91
CA PRO A 56 -1.31 -14.18 2.16
C PRO A 56 0.09 -14.77 1.94
N MET A 57 1.12 -13.92 1.82
CA MET A 57 2.49 -14.34 1.54
C MET A 57 3.34 -14.44 2.82
N ARG A 58 4.27 -15.40 2.84
CA ARG A 58 5.15 -15.66 4.01
C ARG A 58 6.18 -14.57 4.25
N ASP A 59 6.57 -13.86 3.21
CA ASP A 59 7.58 -12.81 3.30
C ASP A 59 6.94 -11.60 3.99
N ASN A 60 7.30 -11.39 5.26
CA ASN A 60 6.78 -10.31 6.09
C ASN A 60 7.35 -8.93 5.73
N ASP A 61 8.38 -8.89 4.88
CA ASP A 61 8.94 -7.64 4.38
C ASP A 61 8.30 -7.27 3.04
N PHE A 62 7.73 -8.25 2.31
CA PHE A 62 7.02 -8.02 1.06
C PHE A 62 5.63 -7.42 1.27
N GLY A 63 5.35 -6.27 0.65
CA GLY A 63 4.08 -5.55 0.78
C GLY A 63 3.20 -5.70 -0.45
N ALA A 64 3.78 -5.36 -1.59
CA ALA A 64 3.13 -5.42 -2.87
C ALA A 64 4.16 -5.49 -4.01
N CYS A 65 3.71 -5.93 -5.18
CA CYS A 65 4.52 -5.88 -6.40
C CYS A 65 3.65 -5.58 -7.60
N TYR A 66 3.98 -4.47 -8.27
CA TYR A 66 3.47 -4.15 -9.59
C TYR A 66 4.38 -4.72 -10.68
N LEU A 67 3.77 -5.44 -11.65
CA LEU A 67 4.43 -5.98 -12.83
C LEU A 67 3.67 -5.58 -14.09
N GLY A 68 4.32 -4.82 -14.97
CA GLY A 68 3.86 -4.56 -16.33
C GLY A 68 4.67 -5.36 -17.35
N THR A 69 4.03 -6.19 -18.15
CA THR A 69 4.71 -7.01 -19.20
C THR A 69 4.67 -6.35 -20.59
N GLY A 70 4.17 -5.12 -20.69
CA GLY A 70 3.83 -4.45 -21.96
C GLY A 70 2.48 -4.89 -22.54
N TYR A 71 2.03 -6.12 -22.24
CA TYR A 71 0.74 -6.66 -22.67
C TYR A 71 -0.31 -6.63 -21.56
N SER A 72 0.12 -6.91 -20.34
CA SER A 72 -0.73 -7.02 -19.16
C SER A 72 -0.08 -6.36 -17.96
N LYS A 73 -0.90 -5.87 -17.04
CA LYS A 73 -0.45 -5.29 -15.77
C LYS A 73 -1.03 -6.09 -14.61
N TYR A 74 -0.20 -6.35 -13.62
CA TYR A 74 -0.56 -7.10 -12.42
C TYR A 74 -0.11 -6.33 -11.19
N LEU A 75 -0.93 -6.32 -10.15
CA LEU A 75 -0.54 -5.84 -8.82
C LEU A 75 -0.84 -6.95 -7.81
N LEU A 76 0.21 -7.54 -7.26
CA LEU A 76 0.12 -8.53 -6.22
C LEU A 76 0.24 -7.84 -4.85
N LEU A 77 -0.73 -8.04 -3.97
CA LEU A 77 -0.74 -7.50 -2.61
C LEU A 77 -0.57 -8.63 -1.59
N ASN A 78 0.29 -8.41 -0.60
CA ASN A 78 0.46 -9.34 0.50
C ASN A 78 -0.62 -9.11 1.57
N SER A 79 -1.64 -9.97 1.58
CA SER A 79 -2.73 -9.89 2.55
C SER A 79 -2.36 -10.39 3.96
N ASN A 80 -1.13 -10.88 4.13
CA ASN A 80 -0.54 -11.18 5.44
C ASN A 80 0.06 -9.94 6.12
N GLN A 81 0.17 -8.81 5.42
CA GLN A 81 0.53 -7.54 6.05
C GLN A 81 -0.65 -6.98 6.85
N PRO A 82 -0.39 -6.24 7.95
CA PRO A 82 -1.37 -5.36 8.56
C PRO A 82 -2.11 -4.51 7.50
N ARG A 83 -3.44 -4.43 7.59
CA ARG A 83 -4.27 -3.76 6.57
C ARG A 83 -3.81 -2.35 6.26
N ASN A 84 -3.44 -1.57 7.27
CA ASN A 84 -2.92 -0.22 7.08
C ASN A 84 -1.66 -0.15 6.18
N LYS A 85 -0.74 -1.10 6.34
CA LYS A 85 0.47 -1.24 5.54
C LYS A 85 0.15 -1.71 4.12
N MET A 86 -0.76 -2.68 3.98
CA MET A 86 -1.21 -3.17 2.68
C MET A 86 -1.92 -2.07 1.88
N TYR A 87 -2.79 -1.29 2.51
CA TYR A 87 -3.48 -0.16 1.87
C TYR A 87 -2.53 0.94 1.44
N PHE A 88 -1.54 1.28 2.27
CA PHE A 88 -0.50 2.22 1.88
C PHE A 88 0.32 1.70 0.69
N SER A 89 0.68 0.41 0.69
CA SER A 89 1.40 -0.24 -0.42
C SER A 89 0.56 -0.24 -1.70
N PHE A 90 -0.74 -0.48 -1.59
CA PHE A 90 -1.68 -0.39 -2.71
C PHE A 90 -1.70 1.02 -3.32
N CYS A 91 -1.83 2.06 -2.48
CA CYS A 91 -1.78 3.44 -2.93
C CYS A 91 -0.43 3.82 -3.54
N HIS A 92 0.66 3.31 -2.98
CA HIS A 92 2.01 3.48 -3.51
C HIS A 92 2.12 2.86 -4.92
N ASP A 93 1.69 1.62 -5.12
CA ASP A 93 1.79 0.97 -6.43
C ASP A 93 0.81 1.55 -7.48
N ILE A 94 -0.28 2.21 -7.08
CA ILE A 94 -1.08 3.02 -8.02
C ILE A 94 -0.21 4.08 -8.71
N TYR A 95 0.72 4.73 -8.01
CA TYR A 95 1.64 5.68 -8.62
C TYR A 95 2.48 5.02 -9.74
N HIS A 96 3.02 3.83 -9.48
CA HIS A 96 3.79 3.08 -10.48
C HIS A 96 2.94 2.57 -11.64
N ILE A 97 1.67 2.24 -11.41
CA ILE A 97 0.73 1.90 -12.49
C ILE A 97 0.53 3.10 -13.43
N LEU A 98 0.45 4.32 -12.89
CA LEU A 98 0.21 5.57 -13.62
C LEU A 98 1.46 6.09 -14.33
N LYS A 99 2.62 6.08 -13.66
CA LYS A 99 3.86 6.67 -14.17
C LYS A 99 4.81 5.65 -14.81
N GLY A 100 4.49 4.37 -14.72
CA GLY A 100 5.34 3.27 -15.16
C GLY A 100 6.27 2.77 -14.05
N THR A 101 6.66 1.50 -14.14
CA THR A 101 7.74 0.94 -13.32
C THR A 101 9.07 1.51 -13.78
N PRO A 102 9.97 1.94 -12.88
CA PRO A 102 11.38 2.14 -13.23
C PRO A 102 11.96 0.85 -13.85
N ASP A 103 13.02 0.95 -14.66
CA ASP A 103 13.64 -0.16 -15.40
C ASP A 103 14.17 -1.34 -14.54
N TYR A 104 13.99 -1.30 -13.22
CA TYR A 104 14.49 -2.28 -12.27
C TYR A 104 13.40 -3.31 -11.91
N ILE A 105 13.34 -4.39 -12.70
CA ILE A 105 12.45 -5.55 -12.51
C ILE A 105 12.88 -6.46 -11.33
N ASN A 106 13.98 -6.18 -10.63
CA ASN A 106 14.64 -7.18 -9.78
C ASN A 106 14.75 -6.89 -8.28
N GLU A 107 14.17 -5.80 -7.75
CA GLU A 107 14.32 -5.50 -6.33
C GLU A 107 13.03 -5.80 -5.56
N LYS A 108 13.16 -6.60 -4.50
CA LYS A 108 12.09 -6.86 -3.53
C LYS A 108 11.56 -5.51 -3.04
N ARG A 109 10.27 -5.26 -3.24
CA ARG A 109 9.60 -4.05 -2.74
C ARG A 109 9.16 -4.27 -1.32
N GLU A 110 10.07 -3.91 -0.42
CA GLU A 110 9.81 -3.98 1.01
C GLU A 110 8.83 -2.88 1.42
N VAL A 111 7.96 -3.20 2.38
CA VAL A 111 6.92 -2.29 2.92
C VAL A 111 7.51 -1.10 3.68
N HIS A 112 8.85 -1.00 3.74
CA HIS A 112 9.53 -0.09 4.65
C HIS A 112 10.33 0.93 3.87
N PHE A 113 10.18 2.16 4.35
CA PHE A 113 11.13 3.22 4.11
C PHE A 113 12.54 2.67 4.42
N ASN A 114 13.24 2.12 3.41
CA ASN A 114 14.62 1.62 3.47
C ASN A 114 15.60 2.55 2.76
N GLN A 115 16.88 2.48 3.11
CA GLN A 115 17.89 3.50 2.77
C GLN A 115 18.16 3.58 1.25
N GLU A 116 18.27 2.42 0.59
CA GLU A 116 18.42 2.31 -0.88
C GLU A 116 17.19 2.85 -1.63
N TYR A 117 15.99 2.71 -1.05
CA TYR A 117 14.73 3.28 -1.56
C TYR A 117 14.68 4.81 -1.53
N PHE A 118 15.42 5.45 -0.63
CA PHE A 118 15.37 6.90 -0.46
C PHE A 118 16.18 7.64 -1.53
N GLU A 119 17.17 7.01 -2.15
CA GLU A 119 17.95 7.60 -3.25
C GLU A 119 17.16 7.61 -4.57
N ASN A 120 16.08 6.81 -4.65
CA ASN A 120 15.21 6.78 -5.82
C ASN A 120 14.09 7.82 -5.72
N GLU A 121 14.11 8.81 -6.61
CA GLU A 121 13.08 9.84 -6.68
C GLU A 121 11.68 9.28 -6.95
N ASN A 122 11.57 8.22 -7.76
CA ASN A 122 10.28 7.63 -8.10
C ASN A 122 9.62 6.95 -6.89
N GLU A 123 10.40 6.28 -6.06
CA GLU A 123 9.91 5.67 -4.81
C GLU A 123 9.51 6.74 -3.79
N SER A 124 10.26 7.85 -3.73
CA SER A 124 9.92 9.00 -2.89
C SER A 124 8.59 9.65 -3.34
N LYS A 125 8.41 9.84 -4.66
CA LYS A 125 7.16 10.33 -5.25
C LYS A 125 6.00 9.37 -5.03
N ALA A 126 6.23 8.05 -5.12
CA ALA A 126 5.22 7.04 -4.85
C ALA A 126 4.73 7.07 -3.40
N ASN A 127 5.65 7.21 -2.43
CA ASN A 127 5.31 7.37 -1.01
C ASN A 127 4.52 8.66 -0.74
N LEU A 128 4.94 9.78 -1.34
CA LEU A 128 4.22 11.05 -1.23
C LEU A 128 2.83 10.98 -1.88
N PHE A 129 2.72 10.32 -3.04
CA PHE A 129 1.44 10.07 -3.71
C PHE A 129 0.52 9.23 -2.84
N ALA A 130 1.02 8.14 -2.26
CA ALA A 130 0.24 7.28 -1.38
C ALA A 130 -0.30 8.05 -0.17
N ALA A 131 0.54 8.87 0.46
CA ALA A 131 0.13 9.73 1.57
C ALA A 131 -0.93 10.76 1.14
N ASN A 132 -0.78 11.41 -0.02
CA ASN A 132 -1.73 12.41 -0.50
C ASN A 132 -3.07 11.80 -0.94
N LEU A 133 -3.06 10.58 -1.51
CA LEU A 133 -4.26 9.86 -1.91
C LEU A 133 -5.05 9.34 -0.70
N LEU A 134 -4.33 8.71 0.25
CA LEU A 134 -4.95 8.11 1.44
C LEU A 134 -5.34 9.15 2.48
N MET A 135 -4.59 10.25 2.59
CA MET A 135 -4.79 11.34 3.55
C MET A 135 -4.88 12.71 2.83
N PRO A 136 -5.99 12.99 2.09
CA PRO A 136 -6.17 14.26 1.38
C PRO A 136 -6.09 15.45 2.34
N GLU A 137 -5.38 16.52 1.93
CA GLU A 137 -5.03 17.64 2.82
C GLU A 137 -6.22 18.27 3.56
N VAL A 138 -7.30 18.56 2.83
CA VAL A 138 -8.49 19.23 3.38
C VAL A 138 -9.14 18.35 4.46
N GLU A 139 -9.28 17.07 4.19
CA GLU A 139 -9.89 16.13 5.13
C GLU A 139 -8.96 15.83 6.31
N PHE A 140 -7.66 15.69 6.05
CA PHE A 140 -6.67 15.46 7.09
C PHE A 140 -6.64 16.59 8.12
N LYS A 141 -6.61 17.85 7.67
CA LYS A 141 -6.65 19.02 8.56
C LYS A 141 -7.94 19.05 9.39
N LYS A 142 -9.09 18.84 8.74
CA LYS A 142 -10.39 18.79 9.42
C LYS A 142 -10.43 17.71 10.52
N MET A 143 -9.93 16.52 10.23
CA MET A 143 -9.92 15.42 11.19
C MET A 143 -8.89 15.62 12.29
N TYR A 144 -7.74 16.23 11.99
CA TYR A 144 -6.77 16.63 12.99
C TYR A 144 -7.41 17.60 14.00
N ASP A 145 -8.05 18.66 13.52
CA ASP A 145 -8.71 19.66 14.38
C ASP A 145 -9.82 19.02 15.23
N MET A 146 -10.58 18.07 14.66
CA MET A 146 -11.63 17.34 15.37
C MET A 146 -11.09 16.43 16.47
N PHE A 147 -9.91 15.82 16.28
CA PHE A 147 -9.31 14.91 17.26
C PHE A 147 -8.44 15.63 18.29
N ASN A 148 -7.92 16.81 17.96
CA ASN A 148 -7.05 17.63 18.81
C ASN A 148 -7.85 18.64 19.66
N VAL A 149 -9.04 18.25 20.13
CA VAL A 149 -9.87 19.08 21.02
C VAL A 149 -9.32 18.98 22.45
N ASP A 150 -9.36 20.10 23.19
CA ASP A 150 -8.94 20.20 24.60
C ASP A 150 -7.48 19.80 24.90
N SER A 151 -6.57 19.98 23.94
CA SER A 151 -5.14 19.63 24.09
C SER A 151 -4.93 18.14 24.39
N GLU A 152 -5.69 17.28 23.71
CA GLU A 152 -5.46 15.84 23.67
C GLU A 152 -3.98 15.51 23.44
N ARG A 153 -3.51 14.41 24.05
CA ARG A 153 -2.12 13.96 23.85
C ARG A 153 -1.86 13.69 22.38
N ILE A 154 -0.73 14.15 21.85
CA ILE A 154 -0.45 14.08 20.42
C ILE A 154 -0.41 12.64 19.91
N GLU A 155 0.10 11.68 20.69
CA GLU A 155 0.06 10.27 20.34
C GLU A 155 -1.37 9.75 20.15
N CYS A 156 -2.33 10.22 20.94
CA CYS A 156 -3.74 9.87 20.82
C CYS A 156 -4.34 10.45 19.53
N VAL A 157 -4.01 11.69 19.18
CA VAL A 157 -4.42 12.31 17.91
C VAL A 157 -3.87 11.52 16.71
N VAL A 158 -2.59 11.13 16.76
CA VAL A 158 -1.95 10.36 15.69
C VAL A 158 -2.61 9.01 15.49
N VAL A 159 -2.91 8.25 16.55
CA VAL A 159 -3.60 6.94 16.40
C VAL A 159 -5.07 7.07 15.98
N LYS A 160 -5.77 8.15 16.37
CA LYS A 160 -7.12 8.44 15.87
C LYS A 160 -7.10 8.72 14.35
N LEU A 161 -6.12 9.49 13.87
CA LEU A 161 -5.92 9.74 12.43
C LEU A 161 -5.51 8.46 11.69
N MET A 162 -4.64 7.66 12.29
CA MET A 162 -4.22 6.35 11.79
C MET A 162 -5.43 5.43 11.57
N ASN A 163 -6.34 5.38 12.54
CA ASN A 163 -7.58 4.61 12.45
C ASN A 163 -8.53 5.18 11.40
N TYR A 164 -8.75 6.51 11.38
CA TYR A 164 -9.65 7.15 10.42
C TYR A 164 -9.23 6.95 8.95
N PHE A 165 -7.95 7.17 8.64
CA PHE A 165 -7.44 7.08 7.28
C PHE A 165 -6.94 5.68 6.89
N ASN A 166 -7.01 4.70 7.80
CA ASN A 166 -6.41 3.37 7.62
C ASN A 166 -4.94 3.43 7.19
N ALA A 167 -4.18 4.41 7.69
CA ALA A 167 -2.80 4.67 7.28
C ALA A 167 -1.80 4.12 8.30
N PRO A 168 -0.53 3.86 7.93
CA PRO A 168 0.53 3.55 8.89
C PRO A 168 0.82 4.73 9.82
N PHE A 169 1.10 4.46 11.10
CA PHE A 169 1.43 5.49 12.11
C PHE A 169 2.49 6.49 11.62
N VAL A 170 3.58 5.97 11.07
CA VAL A 170 4.68 6.77 10.53
C VAL A 170 4.24 7.65 9.36
N ALA A 171 3.36 7.15 8.48
CA ALA A 171 2.86 7.93 7.35
C ALA A 171 1.99 9.11 7.83
N VAL A 172 1.16 8.89 8.86
CA VAL A 172 0.39 9.96 9.52
C VAL A 172 1.33 11.01 10.11
N LEU A 173 2.39 10.57 10.81
CA LEU A 173 3.37 11.49 11.38
C LEU A 173 4.08 12.32 10.29
N VAL A 174 4.51 11.69 9.19
CA VAL A 174 5.08 12.42 8.05
C VAL A 174 4.07 13.44 7.51
N ARG A 175 2.80 13.06 7.37
CA ARG A 175 1.74 13.94 6.84
C ARG A 175 1.49 15.17 7.71
N ILE A 176 1.53 15.03 9.04
CA ILE A 176 1.40 16.15 9.99
C ILE A 176 2.48 17.22 9.74
N TYR A 177 3.75 16.80 9.59
CA TYR A 177 4.87 17.72 9.41
C TYR A 177 5.01 18.22 7.97
N GLU A 178 4.63 17.40 6.98
CA GLU A 178 4.50 17.83 5.58
C GLU A 178 3.54 19.02 5.46
N LEU A 179 2.37 18.93 6.12
CA LEU A 179 1.34 19.97 6.12
C LEU A 179 1.61 21.11 7.12
N ARG A 180 2.73 21.08 7.84
CA ARG A 180 3.11 22.05 8.88
C ARG A 180 2.04 22.24 9.96
N ILE A 181 1.35 21.16 10.31
CA ILE A 181 0.39 21.14 11.42
C ILE A 181 1.13 21.18 12.76
N LEU A 182 2.25 20.47 12.84
CA LEU A 182 3.22 20.58 13.94
C LEU A 182 4.59 20.95 13.42
N GLU A 183 5.30 21.77 14.19
CA GLU A 183 6.68 22.20 13.88
C GLU A 183 7.70 21.71 14.93
N ASP A 184 7.26 21.39 16.16
CA ASP A 184 8.17 20.87 17.19
C ASP A 184 8.69 19.49 16.81
N ILE A 185 9.96 19.43 16.45
CA ILE A 185 10.59 18.22 15.95
C ILE A 185 10.92 17.21 17.07
N ASN A 186 10.92 17.64 18.34
CA ASN A 186 11.13 16.73 19.47
C ASN A 186 9.95 15.77 19.63
N VAL A 187 8.73 16.27 19.40
CA VAL A 187 7.52 15.45 19.36
C VAL A 187 7.65 14.33 18.32
N ALA A 188 8.11 14.63 17.10
CA ALA A 188 8.36 13.61 16.09
C ALA A 188 9.39 12.58 16.56
N LYS A 189 10.47 13.03 17.21
CA LYS A 189 11.52 12.12 17.69
C LYS A 189 10.98 11.13 18.71
N GLU A 190 10.20 11.60 19.69
CA GLU A 190 9.58 10.76 20.71
C GLU A 190 8.58 9.77 20.10
N LEU A 191 7.71 10.23 19.19
CA LEU A 191 6.70 9.38 18.56
C LEU A 191 7.32 8.33 17.61
N LEU A 192 8.49 8.60 17.02
CA LEU A 192 9.17 7.63 16.15
C LEU A 192 9.75 6.43 16.90
N ASP A 193 9.91 6.53 18.22
CA ASP A 193 10.38 5.44 19.08
C ASP A 193 9.24 4.45 19.46
N PHE A 194 8.00 4.74 19.09
CA PHE A 194 6.85 3.89 19.40
C PHE A 194 6.90 2.60 18.58
N ASN A 195 6.79 1.46 19.27
CA ASN A 195 6.72 0.13 18.67
C ASN A 195 5.25 -0.29 18.44
N ALA A 196 5.06 -1.46 17.83
CA ALA A 196 3.72 -1.99 17.54
C ALA A 196 2.89 -2.23 18.80
N GLU A 197 3.50 -2.71 19.88
CA GLU A 197 2.86 -2.94 21.18
C GLU A 197 2.31 -1.62 21.74
N LYS A 198 3.11 -0.55 21.71
CA LYS A 198 2.68 0.77 22.20
C LYS A 198 1.51 1.34 21.39
N ILE A 199 1.53 1.14 20.08
CA ILE A 199 0.43 1.55 19.20
C ILE A 199 -0.82 0.74 19.55
N GLU A 200 -0.71 -0.56 19.76
CA GLU A 200 -1.85 -1.41 20.12
C GLU A 200 -2.45 -1.03 21.49
N GLU A 201 -1.62 -0.74 22.50
CA GLU A 201 -2.07 -0.21 23.80
C GLU A 201 -2.91 1.06 23.64
N LEU A 202 -2.49 2.00 22.79
CA LEU A 202 -3.23 3.24 22.54
C LEU A 202 -4.56 2.98 21.82
N PHE A 203 -4.61 2.00 20.92
CA PHE A 203 -5.87 1.60 20.28
C PHE A 203 -6.84 1.02 21.30
N GLU A 204 -6.35 0.23 22.26
CA GLU A 204 -7.17 -0.31 23.35
C GLU A 204 -7.65 0.78 24.31
N GLU A 205 -6.74 1.67 24.74
CA GLU A 205 -7.03 2.79 25.62
C GLU A 205 -8.15 3.67 25.05
N LEU A 206 -8.12 3.92 23.73
CA LEU A 206 -9.06 4.79 23.03
C LEU A 206 -10.25 4.06 22.40
N TRP A 207 -10.35 2.73 22.58
CA TRP A 207 -11.42 1.90 22.04
C TRP A 207 -11.57 2.00 20.51
N LEU A 208 -10.44 2.08 19.80
CA LEU A 208 -10.39 2.17 18.35
C LEU A 208 -10.48 0.80 17.67
N ASP A 209 -10.88 0.79 16.40
CA ASP A 209 -10.93 -0.45 15.61
C ASP A 209 -9.52 -0.98 15.31
N LYS A 210 -9.17 -2.11 15.93
CA LYS A 210 -7.88 -2.80 15.77
C LYS A 210 -7.76 -3.60 14.48
N GLU A 211 -8.82 -3.73 13.67
CA GLU A 211 -8.75 -4.50 12.42
C GLU A 211 -7.69 -3.92 11.46
N ILE A 212 -7.43 -2.61 11.49
CA ILE A 212 -6.41 -2.00 10.63
C ILE A 212 -4.97 -2.46 10.98
N LEU A 213 -4.76 -2.96 12.20
CA LEU A 213 -3.48 -3.48 12.70
C LEU A 213 -3.25 -4.94 12.35
N LYS A 214 -4.30 -5.65 11.90
CA LYS A 214 -4.28 -7.08 11.62
C LYS A 214 -4.21 -7.36 10.12
N ALA A 215 -3.70 -8.54 9.79
CA ALA A 215 -3.75 -9.07 8.42
C ALA A 215 -5.18 -9.44 8.01
N SER A 216 -5.51 -9.28 6.73
CA SER A 216 -6.80 -9.76 6.20
C SER A 216 -6.77 -11.25 5.85
N LEU A 217 -5.57 -11.79 5.58
CA LEU A 217 -5.32 -13.16 5.12
C LEU A 217 -6.14 -13.59 3.91
N LYS A 218 -6.64 -12.61 3.14
CA LYS A 218 -7.48 -12.86 1.97
C LYS A 218 -6.68 -13.56 0.89
N ASP A 219 -7.18 -14.69 0.41
CA ASP A 219 -6.51 -15.50 -0.61
C ASP A 219 -7.37 -15.60 -1.87
N GLU A 220 -6.97 -14.87 -2.90
CA GLU A 220 -7.71 -14.78 -4.15
C GLU A 220 -7.16 -15.72 -5.24
N MET A 221 -6.22 -16.62 -4.89
CA MET A 221 -5.60 -17.49 -5.88
C MET A 221 -6.56 -18.48 -6.50
N GLY A 222 -7.56 -18.97 -5.77
CA GLY A 222 -8.59 -19.84 -6.33
C GLY A 222 -9.29 -19.20 -7.54
N TYR A 223 -9.64 -17.92 -7.43
CA TYR A 223 -10.27 -17.17 -8.53
C TYR A 223 -9.32 -16.95 -9.71
N LEU A 224 -8.05 -16.63 -9.44
CA LEU A 224 -7.04 -16.50 -10.48
C LEU A 224 -6.85 -17.82 -11.24
N PHE A 225 -6.79 -18.94 -10.52
CA PHE A 225 -6.62 -20.27 -11.09
C PHE A 225 -7.75 -20.66 -12.03
N GLU A 226 -9.00 -20.44 -11.62
CA GLU A 226 -10.16 -20.70 -12.48
C GLU A 226 -10.16 -19.81 -13.73
N THR A 227 -9.78 -18.54 -13.58
CA THR A 227 -9.63 -17.61 -14.71
C THR A 227 -8.55 -18.08 -15.69
N LEU A 228 -7.39 -18.49 -15.17
CA LEU A 228 -6.26 -19.00 -15.96
C LEU A 228 -6.64 -20.28 -16.71
N LYS A 229 -7.34 -21.21 -16.04
CA LYS A 229 -7.85 -22.45 -16.65
C LYS A 229 -8.86 -22.15 -17.76
N LYS A 230 -9.79 -21.22 -17.54
CA LYS A 230 -10.80 -20.84 -18.53
C LYS A 230 -10.15 -20.22 -19.77
N GLU A 231 -9.26 -19.25 -19.60
CA GLU A 231 -8.58 -18.60 -20.72
C GLU A 231 -7.61 -19.53 -21.44
N GLY A 232 -6.87 -20.36 -20.69
CA GLY A 232 -6.01 -21.39 -21.26
C GLY A 232 -6.77 -22.36 -22.16
N ASN A 233 -7.89 -22.91 -21.68
CA ASN A 233 -8.74 -23.79 -22.48
C ASN A 233 -9.30 -23.10 -23.74
N ARG A 234 -9.59 -21.79 -23.65
CA ARG A 234 -10.02 -21.01 -24.82
C ARG A 234 -8.89 -20.89 -25.87
N LEU A 235 -7.64 -20.71 -25.43
CA LEU A 235 -6.48 -20.66 -26.33
C LEU A 235 -6.17 -22.02 -26.95
N VAL A 236 -6.32 -23.11 -26.19
CA VAL A 236 -6.21 -24.49 -26.71
C VAL A 236 -7.22 -24.74 -27.82
N LYS A 237 -8.50 -24.39 -27.61
CA LYS A 237 -9.55 -24.50 -28.64
C LYS A 237 -9.28 -23.67 -29.90
N LYS A 238 -8.46 -22.62 -29.79
CA LYS A 238 -8.05 -21.77 -30.92
C LYS A 238 -6.73 -22.21 -31.54
N GLU A 239 -6.14 -23.32 -31.08
CA GLU A 239 -4.85 -23.84 -31.53
C GLU A 239 -3.68 -22.85 -31.29
N LEU A 240 -3.85 -21.94 -30.32
CA LEU A 240 -2.83 -20.96 -29.93
C LEU A 240 -1.97 -21.42 -28.73
N LEU A 241 -2.35 -22.53 -28.09
CA LEU A 241 -1.65 -23.14 -26.96
C LEU A 241 -1.89 -24.66 -27.00
N SER A 242 -0.88 -25.47 -26.68
CA SER A 242 -1.09 -26.92 -26.54
C SER A 242 -1.68 -27.27 -25.17
N GLU A 243 -2.39 -28.40 -25.09
CA GLU A 243 -2.88 -28.93 -23.80
C GLU A 243 -1.74 -29.18 -22.81
N SER A 244 -0.62 -29.75 -23.28
CA SER A 244 0.56 -30.01 -22.44
C SER A 244 1.19 -28.73 -21.90
N SER A 245 1.21 -27.64 -22.68
CA SER A 245 1.68 -26.34 -22.21
C SER A 245 0.74 -25.75 -21.16
N LEU A 246 -0.58 -25.86 -21.34
CA LEU A 246 -1.55 -25.41 -20.34
C LEU A 246 -1.41 -26.17 -19.02
N GLU A 247 -1.30 -27.49 -19.06
CA GLU A 247 -1.07 -28.33 -17.87
C GLU A 247 0.22 -27.93 -17.15
N GLY A 248 1.30 -27.72 -17.90
CA GLY A 248 2.57 -27.25 -17.36
C GLY A 248 2.47 -25.89 -16.67
N ILE A 249 1.78 -24.93 -17.29
CA ILE A 249 1.53 -23.60 -16.71
C ILE A 249 0.75 -23.75 -15.39
N LEU A 250 -0.40 -24.43 -15.40
CA LEU A 250 -1.23 -24.60 -14.20
C LEU A 250 -0.46 -25.26 -13.05
N LYS A 251 0.29 -26.33 -13.35
CA LYS A 251 1.10 -27.05 -12.36
C LYS A 251 2.19 -26.15 -11.76
N ASN A 252 2.92 -25.41 -12.60
CA ASN A 252 4.00 -24.54 -12.17
C ASN A 252 3.50 -23.35 -11.36
N THR A 253 2.40 -22.72 -11.79
CA THR A 253 1.75 -21.65 -11.02
C THR A 253 1.33 -22.16 -9.65
N TRP A 254 0.78 -23.38 -9.55
CA TRP A 254 0.27 -23.88 -8.26
C TRP A 254 1.41 -24.19 -7.32
N LYS A 255 2.48 -24.80 -7.84
CA LYS A 255 3.71 -25.05 -7.09
C LYS A 255 4.34 -23.75 -6.58
N LEU A 256 4.43 -22.71 -7.41
CA LEU A 256 4.96 -21.41 -7.01
C LEU A 256 4.10 -20.78 -5.92
N TYR A 257 2.77 -20.75 -6.09
CA TYR A 257 1.84 -20.27 -5.07
C TYR A 257 2.03 -20.96 -3.71
N LEU A 258 2.12 -22.30 -3.69
CA LEU A 258 2.37 -23.06 -2.45
C LEU A 258 3.71 -22.71 -1.79
N SER A 259 4.71 -22.31 -2.58
CA SER A 259 6.02 -21.91 -2.05
C SER A 259 6.00 -20.54 -1.37
N ILE A 260 5.16 -19.60 -1.84
CA ILE A 260 5.10 -18.22 -1.34
C ILE A 260 3.99 -17.98 -0.31
N ARG A 261 2.89 -18.75 -0.33
CA ARG A 261 1.73 -18.53 0.57
C ARG A 261 2.04 -18.90 2.01
N VAL A 262 1.46 -18.20 2.98
CA VAL A 262 1.45 -18.61 4.40
C VAL A 262 0.86 -20.02 4.49
N LYS A 263 1.51 -20.91 5.26
CA LYS A 263 0.90 -22.19 5.61
C LYS A 263 -0.15 -21.87 6.67
N GLN A 264 -1.41 -22.08 6.34
CA GLN A 264 -2.43 -22.17 7.38
C GLN A 264 -2.23 -23.53 8.02
N ASP A 265 -2.02 -23.57 9.33
CA ASP A 265 -2.05 -24.83 10.07
C ASP A 265 -3.44 -25.45 9.87
N GLU A 266 -3.48 -26.71 9.44
CA GLU A 266 -4.70 -27.51 9.32
C GLU A 266 -5.29 -27.86 10.70
#